data_AF-A0A7X2IPB5-F1
#
_entry.id   AF-A0A7X2IPB5-F1
#
_cell.length_a   1.000
_cell.length_b   1.000
_cell.length_c   1.000
_cell.angle_alpha   90.00
_cell.angle_beta   90.00
_cell.angle_gamma   90.00
#
_symmetry.space_group_name_H-M   'P 1'
#
loop_
_entity.id
_entity.type
_entity.pdbx_description
1 polymer ?
#
loop_
_entity_poly.entity_id
_entity_poly.type
_entity_poly.pdbx_seq_one_letter_code
_entity_poly.pdbx_strand_id
1 'polypeptide(L)'
;MLTSAAPSHTATCRIFATLSEHLAWPDDAEQYLRLQLDLAAAQPDGLPPHYDLLGGWLNREAEEALAAYRRYQDERADGAPRRHFANVAQMRQFLVSAAPSRLAAGASLYGVIGRWEDEDFQPMVASYLDYAGHGIPAHNQYIQYAALLEANGAVPADTQAGAPSHSVESAASRRSAAVELALARHADVHLAELIGYNLARQQPSAALLAARHELNELGADADAFAQPGDAAGSAPSALFTLRGVMARVTDPAAFYRRVDNGYRLHAMAGRLALPTATPGPQAVMPPRDPLDAPPPRTANYTPAPLRQPERPLIRHQFPEDEHAWEAIGSELHLLEARLASSESKEEAMQILARLMSPGEQHTPVGLMAARIFSQLFRL
;
A
#
# COMPACT_ATOMS: atom_id res chain seq x y z
N MET A 1 -27.58 -10.08 24.96
CA MET A 1 -27.06 -10.87 23.83
C MET A 1 -27.15 -9.99 22.59
N LEU A 2 -26.09 -9.27 22.27
CA LEU A 2 -25.97 -8.51 21.03
C LEU A 2 -25.33 -9.45 20.01
N THR A 3 -26.13 -9.87 19.03
CA THR A 3 -25.68 -10.61 17.87
C THR A 3 -24.63 -9.77 17.14
N SER A 4 -23.37 -10.23 17.16
CA SER A 4 -22.30 -9.69 16.31
C SER A 4 -22.71 -9.94 14.86
N ALA A 5 -23.29 -8.93 14.23
CA ALA A 5 -23.60 -8.96 12.81
C ALA A 5 -22.30 -8.67 12.06
N ALA A 6 -21.87 -9.61 11.22
CA ALA A 6 -20.79 -9.36 10.27
C ALA A 6 -21.10 -8.05 9.50
N PRO A 7 -20.11 -7.17 9.29
CA PRO A 7 -20.33 -5.90 8.61
C PRO A 7 -20.95 -6.16 7.24
N SER A 8 -22.04 -5.43 6.93
CA SER A 8 -22.79 -5.66 5.70
C SER A 8 -21.92 -5.39 4.47
N HIS A 9 -22.11 -6.16 3.40
CA HIS A 9 -21.42 -5.95 2.12
C HIS A 9 -21.54 -4.49 1.65
N THR A 10 -22.71 -3.88 1.87
CA THR A 10 -23.01 -2.47 1.57
C THR A 10 -22.05 -1.50 2.27
N ALA A 11 -21.69 -1.75 3.53
CA ALA A 11 -20.76 -0.90 4.28
C ALA A 11 -19.34 -0.94 3.69
N THR A 12 -18.82 -2.13 3.35
CA THR A 12 -17.48 -2.28 2.75
C THR A 12 -17.40 -1.57 1.40
N CYS A 13 -18.42 -1.74 0.55
CA CYS A 13 -18.48 -1.13 -0.77
C CYS A 13 -18.53 0.39 -0.72
N ARG A 14 -19.36 0.94 0.18
CA ARG A 14 -19.51 2.38 0.38
C ARG A 14 -18.27 2.99 1.02
N ILE A 15 -17.70 2.38 2.07
CA ILE A 15 -16.47 2.87 2.71
C ILE A 15 -15.34 2.96 1.69
N PHE A 16 -15.17 1.92 0.86
CA PHE A 16 -14.20 1.97 -0.23
C PHE A 16 -14.51 3.11 -1.21
N ALA A 17 -15.70 3.17 -1.79
CA ALA A 17 -16.06 4.18 -2.79
C ALA A 17 -15.91 5.61 -2.25
N THR A 18 -16.39 5.85 -1.04
CA THR A 18 -16.30 7.14 -0.39
C THR A 18 -14.84 7.53 -0.12
N LEU A 19 -14.04 6.63 0.45
CA LEU A 19 -12.65 6.92 0.79
C LEU A 19 -11.70 6.91 -0.42
N SER A 20 -12.11 6.35 -1.56
CA SER A 20 -11.36 6.36 -2.82
C SER A 20 -11.67 7.58 -3.69
N GLU A 21 -12.88 8.15 -3.62
CA GLU A 21 -13.32 9.23 -4.52
C GLU A 21 -13.21 10.62 -3.89
N HIS A 22 -13.49 10.81 -2.59
CA HIS A 22 -13.43 12.13 -1.95
C HIS A 22 -13.20 12.05 -0.42
N LEU A 23 -12.61 13.11 0.14
CA LEU A 23 -12.30 13.31 1.58
C LEU A 23 -13.52 13.33 2.53
N ALA A 24 -14.70 12.87 2.15
CA ALA A 24 -15.88 12.83 3.04
C ALA A 24 -15.93 11.49 3.80
N TRP A 25 -15.12 11.36 4.83
CA TRP A 25 -14.97 10.11 5.59
C TRP A 25 -16.28 9.71 6.28
N PRO A 26 -16.85 8.51 6.04
CA PRO A 26 -18.08 8.10 6.70
C PRO A 26 -17.89 7.97 8.22
N ASP A 27 -18.84 8.49 9.01
CA ASP A 27 -18.82 8.37 10.48
C ASP A 27 -18.80 6.90 10.97
N ASP A 28 -19.18 5.96 10.10
CA ASP A 28 -19.19 4.53 10.39
C ASP A 28 -17.90 3.78 10.04
N ALA A 29 -16.86 4.47 9.55
CA ALA A 29 -15.56 3.86 9.27
C ALA A 29 -14.90 3.28 10.55
N GLU A 30 -15.01 3.97 11.68
CA GLU A 30 -14.51 3.48 12.98
C GLU A 30 -15.27 2.23 13.42
N GLN A 31 -16.60 2.26 13.30
CA GLN A 31 -17.44 1.12 13.66
C GLN A 31 -17.11 -0.09 12.79
N TYR A 32 -16.92 0.11 11.49
CA TYR A 32 -16.46 -0.94 10.58
C TYR A 32 -15.11 -1.51 11.01
N LEU A 33 -14.12 -0.66 11.32
CA LEU A 33 -12.80 -1.09 11.76
C LEU A 33 -12.88 -1.91 13.05
N ARG A 34 -13.67 -1.47 14.03
CA ARG A 34 -13.90 -2.21 15.28
C ARG A 34 -14.50 -3.60 15.03
N LEU A 35 -15.49 -3.70 14.15
CA LEU A 35 -16.06 -5.00 13.76
C LEU A 35 -15.01 -5.92 13.11
N GLN A 36 -14.14 -5.38 12.26
CA GLN A 36 -13.05 -6.17 11.66
C GLN A 36 -12.02 -6.61 12.71
N LEU A 37 -11.71 -5.74 13.68
CA LEU A 37 -10.81 -6.06 14.79
C LEU A 37 -11.39 -7.13 15.72
N ASP A 38 -12.70 -7.11 15.99
CA ASP A 38 -13.36 -8.16 16.76
C ASP A 38 -13.29 -9.51 16.05
N LEU A 39 -13.46 -9.54 14.72
CA LEU A 39 -13.29 -10.75 13.90
C LEU A 39 -11.84 -11.24 13.90
N ALA A 40 -10.88 -10.31 13.83
CA ALA A 40 -9.46 -10.62 13.91
C ALA A 40 -9.10 -11.20 15.29
N ALA A 41 -9.63 -10.62 16.37
CA ALA A 41 -9.46 -11.05 17.76
C ALA A 41 -10.07 -12.43 18.07
N ALA A 42 -10.90 -12.98 17.19
CA ALA A 42 -11.40 -14.35 17.26
C ALA A 42 -10.51 -15.40 16.57
N GLN A 43 -9.47 -14.99 15.83
CA GLN A 43 -8.51 -15.91 15.19
C GLN A 43 -7.50 -16.47 16.21
N PRO A 44 -6.63 -17.43 15.87
CA PRO A 44 -5.45 -17.72 16.69
C PRO A 44 -4.53 -16.48 16.82
N ASP A 45 -3.75 -16.41 17.89
CA ASP A 45 -2.73 -15.38 18.07
C ASP A 45 -1.77 -15.38 16.86
N GLY A 46 -1.45 -14.20 16.35
CA GLY A 46 -0.65 -14.02 15.15
C GLY A 46 0.82 -13.76 15.45
N LEU A 47 1.12 -13.22 16.63
CA LEU A 47 2.46 -12.87 17.09
C LEU A 47 2.91 -13.77 18.27
N PRO A 48 4.24 -13.90 18.51
CA PRO A 48 4.73 -14.57 19.71
C PRO A 48 4.25 -13.88 21.00
N PRO A 49 4.21 -14.57 22.14
CA PRO A 49 3.61 -14.04 23.37
C PRO A 49 4.37 -12.84 23.99
N HIS A 50 5.63 -12.63 23.60
CA HIS A 50 6.48 -11.58 24.14
C HIS A 50 7.19 -10.82 23.02
N TYR A 51 7.21 -9.50 23.16
CA TYR A 51 7.88 -8.58 22.22
C TYR A 51 9.35 -8.94 21.97
N ASP A 52 10.09 -9.38 22.99
CA ASP A 52 11.52 -9.72 22.85
C ASP A 52 11.77 -10.89 21.89
N LEU A 53 10.76 -11.75 21.65
CA LEU A 53 10.83 -12.86 20.71
C LEU A 53 10.49 -12.43 19.28
N LEU A 54 9.89 -11.25 19.10
CA LEU A 54 9.27 -10.83 17.85
C LEU A 54 10.28 -10.75 16.70
N GLY A 55 11.42 -10.10 16.90
CA GLY A 55 12.41 -9.95 15.83
C GLY A 55 12.91 -11.30 15.31
N GLY A 56 13.24 -12.23 16.23
CA GLY A 56 13.67 -13.58 15.85
C GLY A 56 12.54 -14.40 15.21
N TRP A 57 11.30 -14.20 15.63
CA TRP A 57 10.14 -14.86 15.04
C TRP A 57 9.88 -14.37 13.60
N LEU A 58 9.83 -13.05 13.37
CA LEU A 58 9.65 -12.46 12.04
C LEU A 58 10.73 -12.93 11.05
N ASN A 59 12.00 -13.00 11.50
CA ASN A 59 13.07 -13.48 10.64
C ASN A 59 12.87 -14.94 10.21
N ARG A 60 12.41 -15.81 11.12
CA ARG A 60 12.11 -17.21 10.77
C ARG A 60 10.94 -17.33 9.81
N GLU A 61 9.84 -16.62 10.07
CA GLU A 61 8.70 -16.57 9.14
C GLU A 61 9.14 -16.10 7.74
N ALA A 62 10.02 -15.09 7.69
CA ALA A 62 10.56 -14.59 6.45
C ALA A 62 11.42 -15.63 5.71
N GLU A 63 12.33 -16.30 6.43
CA GLU A 63 13.15 -17.38 5.88
C GLU A 63 12.31 -18.53 5.35
N GLU A 64 11.27 -18.93 6.07
CA GLU A 64 10.33 -19.99 5.67
C GLU A 64 9.55 -19.63 4.41
N ALA A 65 9.03 -18.39 4.33
CA ALA A 65 8.34 -17.91 3.13
C ALA A 65 9.27 -17.86 1.91
N LEU A 66 10.49 -17.37 2.07
CA LEU A 66 11.47 -17.33 0.99
C LEU A 66 11.92 -18.74 0.58
N ALA A 67 12.05 -19.67 1.52
CA ALA A 67 12.33 -21.08 1.24
C ALA A 67 11.19 -21.77 0.49
N ALA A 68 9.94 -21.45 0.84
CA ALA A 68 8.76 -21.94 0.11
C ALA A 68 8.72 -21.41 -1.33
N TYR A 69 9.12 -20.16 -1.56
CA TYR A 69 9.24 -19.61 -2.91
C TYR A 69 10.37 -20.27 -3.71
N ARG A 70 11.54 -20.52 -3.10
CA ARG A 70 12.63 -21.27 -3.78
C ARG A 70 12.17 -22.66 -4.22
N ARG A 71 11.49 -23.41 -3.34
CA ARG A 71 10.90 -24.72 -3.71
C ARG A 71 9.94 -24.62 -4.89
N TYR A 72 9.11 -23.58 -4.91
CA TYR A 72 8.24 -23.32 -6.06
C TYR A 72 9.04 -23.09 -7.35
N GLN A 73 10.13 -22.34 -7.31
CA GLN A 73 10.99 -22.12 -8.48
C GLN A 73 11.63 -23.42 -8.96
N ASP A 74 12.10 -24.28 -8.05
CA ASP A 74 12.69 -25.59 -8.38
C ASP A 74 11.64 -26.49 -9.05
N GLU A 75 10.43 -26.59 -8.48
CA GLU A 75 9.32 -27.33 -9.09
C GLU A 75 8.98 -26.82 -10.51
N ARG A 76 9.02 -25.49 -10.71
CA ARG A 76 8.77 -24.87 -12.02
C ARG A 76 9.89 -25.16 -13.02
N ALA A 77 11.15 -25.20 -12.57
CA ALA A 77 12.28 -25.60 -13.40
C ALA A 77 12.17 -27.06 -13.83
N ASP A 78 11.59 -27.92 -12.99
CA ASP A 78 11.30 -29.33 -13.27
C ASP A 78 10.02 -29.56 -14.11
N GLY A 79 9.36 -28.48 -14.56
CA GLY A 79 8.20 -28.54 -15.44
C GLY A 79 6.85 -28.73 -14.75
N ALA A 80 6.77 -28.57 -13.42
CA ALA A 80 5.48 -28.52 -12.72
C ALA A 80 4.63 -27.37 -13.25
N PRO A 81 3.28 -27.44 -13.27
CA PRO A 81 2.41 -26.39 -13.80
C PRO A 81 2.41 -25.12 -12.93
N ARG A 82 1.88 -24.01 -13.48
CA ARG A 82 1.54 -22.81 -12.72
C ARG A 82 0.52 -23.12 -11.61
N ARG A 83 0.65 -22.49 -10.46
CA ARG A 83 -0.24 -22.65 -9.29
C ARG A 83 -1.43 -21.71 -9.33
N HIS A 84 -1.28 -20.49 -9.84
CA HIS A 84 -2.29 -19.44 -9.71
C HIS A 84 -3.00 -19.11 -11.02
N PHE A 85 -2.26 -18.99 -12.12
CA PHE A 85 -2.82 -18.54 -13.39
C PHE A 85 -2.65 -19.59 -14.49
N ALA A 86 -3.76 -20.18 -14.94
CA ALA A 86 -3.77 -21.08 -16.07
C ALA A 86 -3.54 -20.34 -17.40
N ASN A 87 -4.10 -19.14 -17.56
CA ASN A 87 -4.05 -18.40 -18.83
C ASN A 87 -4.20 -16.86 -18.63
N VAL A 88 -4.02 -16.12 -19.72
CA VAL A 88 -4.11 -14.65 -19.78
C VAL A 88 -5.48 -14.12 -19.32
N ALA A 89 -6.56 -14.83 -19.59
CA ALA A 89 -7.89 -14.41 -19.16
C ALA A 89 -8.04 -14.47 -17.64
N GLN A 90 -7.57 -15.55 -17.01
CA GLN A 90 -7.56 -15.69 -15.55
C GLN A 90 -6.65 -14.63 -14.89
N MET A 91 -5.50 -14.35 -15.50
CA MET A 91 -4.61 -13.25 -15.09
C MET A 91 -5.33 -11.90 -15.12
N ARG A 92 -5.97 -11.53 -16.24
CA ARG A 92 -6.68 -10.24 -16.36
C ARG A 92 -7.81 -10.10 -15.34
N GLN A 93 -8.59 -11.17 -15.16
CA GLN A 93 -9.66 -11.21 -14.16
C GLN A 93 -9.10 -11.00 -12.75
N PHE A 94 -7.96 -11.64 -12.44
CA PHE A 94 -7.30 -11.44 -11.16
C PHE A 94 -6.82 -10.00 -10.96
N LEU A 95 -6.17 -9.39 -11.95
CA LEU A 95 -5.71 -7.99 -11.87
C LEU A 95 -6.87 -7.03 -11.57
N VAL A 96 -8.02 -7.22 -12.21
CA VAL A 96 -9.26 -6.46 -11.89
C VAL A 96 -9.69 -6.71 -10.45
N SER A 97 -9.75 -7.99 -10.03
CA SER A 97 -10.19 -8.34 -8.68
C SER A 97 -9.24 -7.89 -7.57
N ALA A 98 -7.96 -7.71 -7.87
CA ALA A 98 -6.96 -7.23 -6.93
C ALA A 98 -6.91 -5.70 -6.84
N ALA A 99 -7.54 -4.99 -7.80
CA ALA A 99 -7.41 -3.55 -7.96
C ALA A 99 -7.74 -2.73 -6.71
N PRO A 100 -8.85 -2.98 -5.99
CA PRO A 100 -9.14 -2.21 -4.77
C PRO A 100 -8.01 -2.27 -3.75
N SER A 101 -7.50 -3.47 -3.46
CA SER A 101 -6.40 -3.67 -2.51
C SER A 101 -5.09 -3.07 -3.00
N ARG A 102 -4.79 -3.18 -4.30
CA ARG A 102 -3.53 -2.67 -4.86
C ARG A 102 -3.50 -1.15 -5.00
N LEU A 103 -4.62 -0.53 -5.40
CA LEU A 103 -4.73 0.93 -5.49
C LEU A 103 -4.74 1.60 -4.09
N ALA A 104 -5.24 0.90 -3.07
CA ALA A 104 -5.20 1.37 -1.69
C ALA A 104 -3.97 0.89 -0.90
N ALA A 105 -3.00 0.24 -1.56
CA ALA A 105 -1.85 -0.35 -0.87
C ALA A 105 -1.04 0.72 -0.13
N GLY A 106 -0.80 0.50 1.15
CA GLY A 106 -0.05 1.44 2.00
C GLY A 106 -0.86 2.66 2.45
N ALA A 107 -2.15 2.76 2.13
CA ALA A 107 -3.00 3.86 2.58
C ALA A 107 -3.06 3.98 4.10
N SER A 108 -2.97 2.87 4.84
CA SER A 108 -2.91 2.88 6.32
C SER A 108 -1.75 3.72 6.88
N LEU A 109 -0.60 3.76 6.18
CA LEU A 109 0.57 4.55 6.60
C LEU A 109 0.33 6.06 6.53
N TYR A 110 -0.65 6.52 5.75
CA TYR A 110 -1.06 7.92 5.75
C TYR A 110 -1.42 8.41 7.16
N GLY A 111 -2.00 7.53 7.99
CA GLY A 111 -2.39 7.85 9.36
C GLY A 111 -1.23 8.25 10.29
N VAL A 112 0.03 8.04 9.88
CA VAL A 112 1.21 8.39 10.69
C VAL A 112 2.08 9.49 10.07
N ILE A 113 1.75 10.03 8.89
CA ILE A 113 2.61 11.04 8.23
C ILE A 113 2.64 12.37 8.98
N GLY A 114 1.61 12.68 9.77
CA GLY A 114 1.61 13.83 10.66
C GLY A 114 2.60 13.72 11.83
N ARG A 115 3.17 12.53 12.07
CA ARG A 115 4.15 12.25 13.12
C ARG A 115 5.59 12.34 12.59
N TRP A 116 5.81 13.16 11.58
CA TRP A 116 7.09 13.27 10.88
C TRP A 116 8.26 13.72 11.78
N GLU A 117 7.98 14.45 12.87
CA GLU A 117 8.98 14.83 13.89
C GLU A 117 9.32 13.71 14.88
N ASP A 118 8.45 12.71 15.05
CA ASP A 118 8.70 11.61 15.98
C ASP A 118 9.67 10.61 15.35
N GLU A 119 10.90 10.55 15.89
CA GLU A 119 11.98 9.67 15.41
C GLU A 119 11.54 8.20 15.29
N ASP A 120 10.65 7.74 16.17
CA ASP A 120 10.15 6.37 16.14
C ASP A 120 9.22 6.12 14.93
N PHE A 121 8.53 7.14 14.45
CA PHE A 121 7.62 7.03 13.29
C PHE A 121 8.31 7.30 11.96
N GLN A 122 9.50 7.92 11.96
CA GLN A 122 10.23 8.22 10.73
C GLN A 122 10.36 7.01 9.77
N PRO A 123 10.65 5.77 10.22
CA PRO A 123 10.70 4.62 9.32
C PRO A 123 9.37 4.34 8.60
N MET A 124 8.23 4.50 9.28
CA MET A 124 6.91 4.29 8.68
C MET A 124 6.50 5.44 7.78
N VAL A 125 6.88 6.68 8.12
CA VAL A 125 6.71 7.85 7.24
C VAL A 125 7.51 7.65 5.96
N ALA A 126 8.77 7.20 6.05
CA ALA A 126 9.58 6.87 4.88
C ALA A 126 8.91 5.80 4.00
N SER A 127 8.37 4.73 4.62
CA SER A 127 7.60 3.72 3.87
C SER A 127 6.39 4.30 3.15
N TYR A 128 5.68 5.28 3.74
CA TYR A 128 4.59 5.95 3.03
C TYR A 128 5.10 6.70 1.79
N LEU A 129 6.22 7.41 1.93
CA LEU A 129 6.81 8.16 0.83
C LEU A 129 7.30 7.26 -0.30
N ASP A 130 7.76 6.04 0.01
CA ASP A 130 8.07 5.01 -0.98
C ASP A 130 6.83 4.64 -1.80
N TYR A 131 5.68 4.41 -1.15
CA TYR A 131 4.39 4.14 -1.83
C TYR A 131 3.93 5.33 -2.70
N ALA A 132 4.08 6.55 -2.19
CA ALA A 132 3.77 7.77 -2.92
C ALA A 132 4.81 8.10 -4.02
N GLY A 133 5.87 7.31 -4.16
CA GLY A 133 6.93 7.46 -5.14
C GLY A 133 7.80 8.71 -4.93
N HIS A 134 7.81 9.29 -3.73
CA HIS A 134 8.43 10.60 -3.44
C HIS A 134 7.99 11.73 -4.40
N GLY A 135 6.76 11.63 -4.94
CA GLY A 135 6.27 12.57 -5.95
C GLY A 135 6.81 12.35 -7.36
N ILE A 136 7.43 11.20 -7.63
CA ILE A 136 7.84 10.78 -8.97
C ILE A 136 6.74 9.84 -9.51
N PRO A 137 6.00 10.22 -10.57
CA PRO A 137 4.89 9.43 -11.09
C PRO A 137 5.27 7.99 -11.41
N ALA A 138 6.45 7.79 -12.00
CA ALA A 138 6.95 6.47 -12.39
C ALA A 138 7.24 5.53 -11.20
N HIS A 139 7.31 6.05 -9.97
CA HIS A 139 7.52 5.27 -8.75
C HIS A 139 6.27 5.23 -7.85
N ASN A 140 5.22 5.98 -8.19
CA ASN A 140 4.01 6.00 -7.40
C ASN A 140 3.21 4.71 -7.62
N GLN A 141 2.94 3.97 -6.55
CA GLN A 141 2.36 2.63 -6.64
C GLN A 141 0.94 2.62 -7.21
N TYR A 142 0.13 3.64 -6.90
CA TYR A 142 -1.19 3.79 -7.50
C TYR A 142 -1.10 3.94 -9.03
N ILE A 143 -0.22 4.83 -9.50
CA ILE A 143 -0.02 5.10 -10.94
C ILE A 143 0.54 3.86 -11.64
N GLN A 144 1.51 3.18 -11.05
CA GLN A 144 2.07 1.93 -11.58
C GLN A 144 0.98 0.88 -11.76
N TYR A 145 0.15 0.64 -10.73
CA TYR A 145 -0.90 -0.35 -10.81
C TYR A 145 -2.02 0.04 -11.80
N ALA A 146 -2.39 1.32 -11.87
CA ALA A 146 -3.35 1.81 -12.86
C ALA A 146 -2.85 1.56 -14.30
N ALA A 147 -1.57 1.86 -14.57
CA ALA A 147 -0.93 1.59 -15.85
C ALA A 147 -0.85 0.09 -16.17
N LEU A 148 -0.63 -0.76 -15.16
CA LEU A 148 -0.64 -2.22 -15.30
C LEU A 148 -2.01 -2.73 -15.78
N LEU A 149 -3.10 -2.22 -15.21
CA LEU A 149 -4.46 -2.58 -15.61
C LEU A 149 -4.72 -2.19 -17.07
N GLU A 150 -4.34 -0.97 -17.46
CA GLU A 150 -4.51 -0.46 -18.82
C GLU A 150 -3.71 -1.29 -19.83
N ALA A 151 -2.42 -1.51 -19.57
CA ALA A 151 -1.52 -2.27 -20.46
C ALA A 151 -2.00 -3.72 -20.70
N ASN A 152 -2.72 -4.30 -19.73
CA ASN A 152 -3.25 -5.65 -19.82
C ASN A 152 -4.70 -5.72 -20.29
N GLY A 153 -5.36 -4.59 -20.58
CA GLY A 153 -6.80 -4.53 -20.88
C GLY A 153 -7.68 -5.06 -19.75
N ALA A 154 -7.17 -4.98 -18.51
CA ALA A 154 -7.82 -5.44 -17.29
C ALA A 154 -8.60 -4.27 -16.66
N VAL A 155 -9.59 -3.75 -17.39
CA VAL A 155 -10.39 -2.60 -16.95
C VAL A 155 -11.51 -3.10 -16.02
N PRO A 156 -11.63 -2.57 -14.78
CA PRO A 156 -12.73 -2.91 -13.89
C PRO A 156 -14.09 -2.54 -14.51
N ALA A 157 -15.04 -3.48 -14.52
CA ALA A 157 -16.37 -3.27 -15.10
C ALA A 157 -17.12 -2.06 -14.48
N ASP A 158 -16.81 -1.71 -13.23
CA ASP A 158 -17.43 -0.60 -12.49
C ASP A 158 -17.01 0.79 -13.01
N THR A 159 -16.03 0.89 -13.91
CA THR A 159 -15.68 2.15 -14.60
C THR A 159 -16.59 2.45 -15.79
N GLN A 160 -17.49 1.52 -16.16
CA GLN A 160 -18.56 1.79 -17.12
C GLN A 160 -19.80 2.30 -16.39
N ALA A 161 -20.23 3.51 -16.72
CA ALA A 161 -21.45 4.11 -16.16
C ALA A 161 -22.65 3.15 -16.25
N GLY A 162 -23.14 2.67 -15.11
CA GLY A 162 -24.35 1.85 -15.00
C GLY A 162 -24.19 0.38 -14.58
N ALA A 163 -22.98 -0.11 -14.28
CA ALA A 163 -22.78 -1.47 -13.77
C ALA A 163 -23.21 -1.60 -12.27
N PRO A 164 -23.97 -2.64 -11.87
CA PRO A 164 -24.43 -2.79 -10.49
C PRO A 164 -23.27 -3.13 -9.54
N SER A 165 -22.84 -2.11 -8.77
CA SER A 165 -21.63 -2.07 -7.94
C SER A 165 -21.70 -2.89 -6.63
N HIS A 166 -22.51 -3.96 -6.58
CA HIS A 166 -22.95 -4.60 -5.33
C HIS A 166 -22.89 -6.14 -5.31
N SER A 167 -22.12 -6.80 -6.19
CA SER A 167 -21.95 -8.26 -6.11
C SER A 167 -21.15 -8.66 -4.85
N VAL A 168 -21.41 -9.84 -4.27
CA VAL A 168 -20.70 -10.34 -3.07
C VAL A 168 -19.18 -10.47 -3.32
N GLU A 169 -18.79 -10.87 -4.53
CA GLU A 169 -17.39 -10.94 -4.96
C GLU A 169 -16.70 -9.57 -4.96
N SER A 170 -17.43 -8.49 -5.30
CA SER A 170 -16.92 -7.12 -5.23
C SER A 170 -16.69 -6.63 -3.80
N ALA A 171 -17.39 -7.17 -2.80
CA ALA A 171 -17.24 -6.77 -1.40
C ALA A 171 -16.02 -7.43 -0.73
N ALA A 172 -15.71 -8.69 -1.06
CA ALA A 172 -14.52 -9.37 -0.56
C ALA A 172 -13.23 -8.73 -1.09
N SER A 173 -13.20 -8.40 -2.38
CA SER A 173 -12.09 -7.70 -3.04
C SER A 173 -11.80 -6.32 -2.41
N ARG A 174 -12.83 -5.59 -1.99
CA ARG A 174 -12.72 -4.26 -1.38
C ARG A 174 -12.39 -4.25 0.11
N ARG A 175 -12.45 -5.39 0.80
CA ARG A 175 -12.24 -5.46 2.26
C ARG A 175 -10.87 -4.94 2.69
N SER A 176 -9.80 -5.38 2.02
CA SER A 176 -8.43 -4.95 2.31
C SER A 176 -8.30 -3.41 2.21
N ALA A 177 -8.83 -2.85 1.13
CA ALA A 177 -8.79 -1.41 0.88
C ALA A 177 -9.58 -0.62 1.94
N ALA A 178 -10.79 -1.07 2.27
CA ALA A 178 -11.62 -0.44 3.29
C ALA A 178 -10.94 -0.45 4.68
N VAL A 179 -10.24 -1.54 5.03
CA VAL A 179 -9.48 -1.64 6.28
C VAL A 179 -8.29 -0.67 6.28
N GLU A 180 -7.50 -0.61 5.20
CA GLU A 180 -6.37 0.33 5.10
C GLU A 180 -6.81 1.79 5.27
N LEU A 181 -7.89 2.16 4.57
CA LEU A 181 -8.43 3.53 4.63
C LEU A 181 -9.03 3.83 6.02
N ALA A 182 -9.73 2.88 6.65
CA ALA A 182 -10.25 3.07 8.00
C ALA A 182 -9.12 3.19 9.06
N LEU A 183 -8.04 2.41 8.92
CA LEU A 183 -6.84 2.53 9.76
C LEU A 183 -6.18 3.89 9.58
N ALA A 184 -6.05 4.37 8.35
CA ALA A 184 -5.50 5.69 8.06
C ALA A 184 -6.29 6.81 8.77
N ARG A 185 -7.62 6.69 8.84
CA ARG A 185 -8.48 7.69 9.49
C ARG A 185 -8.28 7.75 10.98
N HIS A 186 -8.27 6.58 11.60
CA HIS A 186 -8.38 6.43 13.05
C HIS A 186 -7.05 6.02 13.68
N ALA A 187 -5.94 6.36 13.02
CA ALA A 187 -4.59 6.01 13.44
C ALA A 187 -4.26 6.46 14.86
N ASP A 188 -4.75 7.62 15.31
CA ASP A 188 -4.50 8.11 16.68
C ASP A 188 -5.15 7.21 17.74
N VAL A 189 -6.33 6.66 17.44
CA VAL A 189 -7.04 5.74 18.34
C VAL A 189 -6.51 4.32 18.19
N HIS A 190 -6.20 3.90 16.96
CA HIS A 190 -5.83 2.53 16.57
C HIS A 190 -4.36 2.37 16.19
N LEU A 191 -3.47 3.12 16.85
CA LEU A 191 -2.05 3.19 16.51
C LEU A 191 -1.36 1.83 16.63
N ALA A 192 -1.67 1.07 17.69
CA ALA A 192 -1.12 -0.26 17.92
C ALA A 192 -1.56 -1.24 16.82
N GLU A 193 -2.84 -1.23 16.45
CA GLU A 193 -3.38 -2.06 15.38
C GLU A 193 -2.78 -1.69 14.02
N LEU A 194 -2.59 -0.40 13.75
CA LEU A 194 -1.95 0.09 12.52
C LEU A 194 -0.50 -0.41 12.42
N ILE A 195 0.27 -0.33 13.51
CA ILE A 195 1.64 -0.86 13.57
C ILE A 195 1.64 -2.37 13.32
N GLY A 196 0.75 -3.12 13.97
CA GLY A 196 0.62 -4.57 13.77
C GLY A 196 0.22 -4.96 12.35
N TYR A 197 -0.74 -4.23 11.77
CA TYR A 197 -1.20 -4.43 10.40
C TYR A 197 -0.04 -4.22 9.40
N ASN A 198 0.75 -3.17 9.60
CA ASN A 198 1.92 -2.89 8.77
C ASN A 198 3.04 -3.90 8.99
N LEU A 199 3.24 -4.40 10.21
CA LEU A 199 4.22 -5.45 10.49
C LEU A 199 3.92 -6.72 9.67
N ALA A 200 2.66 -7.13 9.61
CA ALA A 200 2.22 -8.25 8.80
C ALA A 200 2.34 -7.98 7.29
N ARG A 201 2.03 -6.76 6.83
CA ARG A 201 2.18 -6.35 5.42
C ARG A 201 3.62 -6.45 4.93
N GLN A 202 4.59 -6.20 5.81
CA GLN A 202 6.02 -6.21 5.48
C GLN A 202 6.64 -7.60 5.48
N GLN A 203 5.93 -8.64 5.94
CA GLN A 203 6.42 -10.02 5.84
C GLN A 203 6.37 -10.51 4.38
N PRO A 204 7.37 -11.27 3.93
CA PRO A 204 7.34 -11.91 2.61
C PRO A 204 6.13 -12.84 2.46
N SER A 205 5.70 -13.02 1.22
CA SER A 205 4.69 -14.00 0.87
C SER A 205 5.14 -14.85 -0.31
N ALA A 206 5.39 -16.13 -0.04
CA ALA A 206 5.73 -17.11 -1.08
C ALA A 206 4.68 -17.16 -2.19
N ALA A 207 3.41 -17.02 -1.84
CA ALA A 207 2.29 -17.04 -2.77
C ALA A 207 2.26 -15.77 -3.64
N LEU A 208 2.54 -14.58 -3.08
CA LEU A 208 2.65 -13.36 -3.87
C LEU A 208 3.88 -13.38 -4.80
N LEU A 209 5.01 -13.90 -4.33
CA LEU A 209 6.21 -14.11 -5.15
C LEU A 209 5.94 -15.08 -6.32
N ALA A 210 5.26 -16.19 -6.04
CA ALA A 210 4.83 -17.15 -7.06
C ALA A 210 3.85 -16.51 -8.06
N ALA A 211 2.82 -15.82 -7.56
CA ALA A 211 1.86 -15.11 -8.41
C ALA A 211 2.57 -14.09 -9.31
N ARG A 212 3.47 -13.26 -8.77
CA ARG A 212 4.26 -12.31 -9.54
C ARG A 212 5.07 -12.98 -10.64
N HIS A 213 5.73 -14.09 -10.32
CA HIS A 213 6.50 -14.86 -11.29
C HIS A 213 5.60 -15.34 -12.45
N GLU A 214 4.43 -15.90 -12.15
CA GLU A 214 3.47 -16.37 -13.16
C GLU A 214 2.84 -15.23 -13.97
N LEU A 215 2.56 -14.08 -13.35
CA LEU A 215 2.10 -12.89 -14.05
C LEU A 215 3.13 -12.43 -15.09
N ASN A 216 4.43 -12.45 -14.74
CA ASN A 216 5.51 -12.15 -15.67
C ASN A 216 5.65 -13.20 -16.78
N GLU A 217 5.47 -14.49 -16.46
CA GLU A 217 5.40 -15.54 -17.50
C GLU A 217 4.26 -15.28 -18.49
N LEU A 218 3.12 -14.76 -18.03
CA LEU A 218 1.97 -14.42 -18.88
C LEU A 218 2.08 -13.03 -19.55
N GLY A 219 3.15 -12.29 -19.30
CA GLY A 219 3.46 -11.02 -19.97
C GLY A 219 2.88 -9.77 -19.32
N ALA A 220 2.50 -9.82 -18.03
CA ALA A 220 1.81 -8.71 -17.38
C ALA A 220 2.67 -7.49 -17.06
N ASP A 221 4.00 -7.63 -16.93
CA ASP A 221 4.91 -6.65 -16.30
C ASP A 221 4.56 -6.40 -14.81
N ALA A 222 4.72 -7.45 -14.01
CA ALA A 222 4.19 -7.55 -12.66
C ALA A 222 4.98 -6.78 -11.58
N ASP A 223 5.99 -5.99 -11.94
CA ASP A 223 6.69 -5.12 -10.99
C ASP A 223 5.71 -4.10 -10.37
N ALA A 224 4.76 -3.61 -11.17
CA ALA A 224 3.66 -2.75 -10.71
C ALA A 224 2.62 -3.46 -9.83
N PHE A 225 2.54 -4.80 -9.86
CA PHE A 225 1.64 -5.58 -8.99
C PHE A 225 2.24 -5.79 -7.60
N ALA A 226 3.55 -6.10 -7.55
CA ALA A 226 4.34 -6.21 -6.35
C ALA A 226 5.82 -6.09 -6.71
N GLN A 227 6.55 -5.14 -6.13
CA GLN A 227 8.00 -5.08 -6.35
C GLN A 227 8.69 -6.32 -5.78
N PRO A 228 9.85 -6.76 -6.33
CA PRO A 228 10.57 -7.92 -5.80
C PRO A 228 10.86 -7.76 -4.29
N GLY A 229 11.26 -6.55 -3.86
CA GLY A 229 11.49 -6.22 -2.47
C GLY A 229 10.21 -6.33 -1.62
N ASP A 230 9.11 -5.74 -2.06
CA ASP A 230 7.84 -5.81 -1.32
C ASP A 230 7.33 -7.25 -1.16
N ALA A 231 7.41 -8.05 -2.22
CA ALA A 231 6.98 -9.44 -2.20
C ALA A 231 7.92 -10.34 -1.36
N ALA A 232 9.22 -10.01 -1.35
CA ALA A 232 10.24 -10.63 -0.50
C ALA A 232 10.28 -10.05 0.93
N GLY A 233 9.37 -9.12 1.24
CA GLY A 233 9.34 -8.38 2.49
C GLY A 233 10.22 -7.13 2.44
N SER A 234 9.69 -6.03 2.98
CA SER A 234 10.46 -4.79 3.14
C SER A 234 11.19 -4.76 4.49
N ALA A 235 12.21 -3.91 4.61
CA ALA A 235 12.84 -3.65 5.91
C ALA A 235 11.75 -3.29 6.94
N PRO A 236 11.76 -3.87 8.15
CA PRO A 236 10.58 -3.87 9.01
C PRO A 236 10.44 -2.52 9.73
N SER A 237 10.07 -1.48 9.00
CA SER A 237 9.88 -0.12 9.54
C SER A 237 8.88 -0.13 10.70
N ALA A 238 7.83 -0.95 10.61
CA ALA A 238 6.89 -1.14 11.71
C ALA A 238 7.53 -1.78 12.96
N LEU A 239 8.52 -2.66 12.81
CA LEU A 239 9.25 -3.23 13.97
C LEU A 239 10.11 -2.17 14.66
N PHE A 240 10.76 -1.30 13.89
CA PHE A 240 11.53 -0.18 14.44
C PHE A 240 10.62 0.81 15.18
N THR A 241 9.49 1.20 14.56
CA THR A 241 8.48 2.04 15.22
C THR A 241 7.95 1.38 16.49
N LEU A 242 7.61 0.08 16.41
CA LEU A 242 7.12 -0.65 17.56
C LEU A 242 8.12 -0.64 18.72
N ARG A 243 9.42 -0.83 18.44
CA ARG A 243 10.48 -0.80 19.46
C ARG A 243 10.47 0.49 20.26
N GLY A 244 10.44 1.62 19.57
CA GLY A 244 10.48 2.94 20.20
C GLY A 244 9.19 3.25 20.97
N VAL A 245 8.04 2.97 20.36
CA VAL A 245 6.72 3.17 21.01
C VAL A 245 6.58 2.29 22.26
N MET A 246 7.00 1.01 22.20
CA MET A 246 6.94 0.09 23.34
C MET A 246 7.73 0.58 24.57
N ALA A 247 8.77 1.39 24.38
CA ALA A 247 9.56 1.96 25.47
C ALA A 247 8.85 3.14 26.17
N ARG A 248 7.83 3.75 25.55
CA ARG A 248 7.18 4.98 26.01
C ARG A 248 5.75 4.77 26.51
N VAL A 249 5.12 3.64 26.19
CA VAL A 249 3.73 3.35 26.57
C VAL A 249 3.60 2.90 28.03
N THR A 250 2.53 3.33 28.69
CA THR A 250 2.26 3.03 30.10
C THR A 250 1.97 1.54 30.36
N ASP A 251 1.30 0.86 29.42
CA ASP A 251 1.00 -0.57 29.48
C ASP A 251 1.49 -1.27 28.20
N PRO A 252 2.78 -1.66 28.16
CA PRO A 252 3.36 -2.35 27.00
C PRO A 252 2.65 -3.67 26.67
N ALA A 253 2.13 -4.39 27.66
CA ALA A 253 1.44 -5.65 27.44
C ALA A 253 0.09 -5.44 26.74
N ALA A 254 -0.70 -4.44 27.17
CA ALA A 254 -1.95 -4.08 26.48
C ALA A 254 -1.69 -3.53 25.08
N PHE A 255 -0.65 -2.70 24.92
CA PHE A 255 -0.26 -2.20 23.61
C PHE A 255 0.10 -3.35 22.67
N TYR A 256 0.92 -4.30 23.13
CA TYR A 256 1.34 -5.45 22.33
C TYR A 256 0.18 -6.38 21.93
N ARG A 257 -0.82 -6.59 22.80
CA ARG A 257 -2.05 -7.33 22.41
C ARG A 257 -2.81 -6.65 21.27
N ARG A 258 -2.83 -5.31 21.25
CA ARG A 258 -3.46 -4.55 20.16
C ARG A 258 -2.64 -4.61 18.88
N VAL A 259 -1.31 -4.67 18.98
CA VAL A 259 -0.41 -4.94 17.85
C VAL A 259 -0.71 -6.33 17.27
N ASP A 260 -0.87 -7.36 18.10
CA ASP A 260 -1.29 -8.69 17.63
C ASP A 260 -2.65 -8.68 16.91
N ASN A 261 -3.64 -7.96 17.45
CA ASN A 261 -4.93 -7.78 16.76
C ASN A 261 -4.77 -7.14 15.37
N GLY A 262 -3.90 -6.14 15.23
CA GLY A 262 -3.56 -5.53 13.94
C GLY A 262 -2.89 -6.51 12.98
N TYR A 263 -1.95 -7.31 13.48
CA TYR A 263 -1.26 -8.34 12.70
C TYR A 263 -2.25 -9.39 12.16
N ARG A 264 -3.16 -9.86 13.02
CA ARG A 264 -4.24 -10.79 12.66
C ARG A 264 -5.24 -10.18 11.70
N LEU A 265 -5.55 -8.89 11.85
CA LEU A 265 -6.41 -8.16 10.93
C LEU A 265 -5.84 -8.17 9.51
N HIS A 266 -4.53 -7.94 9.35
CA HIS A 266 -3.91 -8.06 8.03
C HIS A 266 -3.96 -9.50 7.50
N ALA A 267 -3.68 -10.50 8.33
CA ALA A 267 -3.76 -11.90 7.93
C ALA A 267 -5.16 -12.31 7.43
N MET A 268 -6.21 -11.79 8.06
CA MET A 268 -7.62 -12.07 7.74
C MET A 268 -8.15 -11.23 6.57
N ALA A 269 -7.84 -9.94 6.53
CA ALA A 269 -8.48 -8.97 5.64
C ALA A 269 -7.54 -8.32 4.62
N GLY A 270 -6.23 -8.30 4.89
CA GLY A 270 -5.22 -7.65 4.04
C GLY A 270 -4.60 -8.56 2.97
N ARG A 271 -4.71 -9.89 3.11
CA ARG A 271 -4.17 -10.84 2.12
C ARG A 271 -5.00 -10.85 0.84
N LEU A 272 -4.34 -10.72 -0.30
CA LEU A 272 -4.95 -10.94 -1.61
C LEU A 272 -5.37 -12.40 -1.77
N ALA A 273 -6.62 -12.63 -2.14
CA ALA A 273 -7.10 -13.95 -2.53
C ALA A 273 -6.55 -14.30 -3.92
N LEU A 274 -5.57 -15.19 -3.97
CA LEU A 274 -5.00 -15.67 -5.23
C LEU A 274 -5.89 -16.76 -5.82
N PRO A 275 -6.14 -16.75 -7.14
CA PRO A 275 -6.84 -17.84 -7.79
C PRO A 275 -5.99 -19.12 -7.74
N THR A 276 -6.65 -20.24 -8.01
CA THR A 276 -5.98 -21.52 -8.28
C THR A 276 -6.08 -21.77 -9.78
N ALA A 277 -4.96 -22.15 -10.40
CA ALA A 277 -4.95 -22.49 -11.82
C ALA A 277 -5.80 -23.74 -12.06
N THR A 278 -6.70 -23.69 -13.06
CA THR A 278 -7.42 -24.89 -13.49
C THR A 278 -6.43 -25.90 -14.08
N PRO A 279 -6.43 -27.17 -13.62
CA PRO A 279 -5.52 -28.19 -14.16
C PRO A 279 -5.72 -28.37 -15.67
N GLY A 280 -4.64 -28.37 -16.45
CA GLY A 280 -4.66 -28.63 -17.89
C GLY A 280 -3.39 -28.20 -18.63
N PRO A 281 -3.25 -28.52 -19.92
CA PRO A 281 -2.06 -28.21 -20.72
C PRO A 281 -1.74 -26.72 -20.75
N GLN A 282 -2.75 -25.85 -20.62
CA GLN A 282 -2.56 -24.39 -20.62
C GLN A 282 -1.82 -23.89 -19.37
N ALA A 283 -1.88 -24.61 -18.25
CA ALA A 283 -1.11 -24.30 -17.04
C ALA A 283 0.36 -24.72 -17.15
N VAL A 284 0.70 -25.56 -18.14
CA VAL A 284 2.06 -25.96 -18.52
C VAL A 284 2.41 -25.21 -19.79
N MET A 285 3.03 -24.03 -19.67
CA MET A 285 3.51 -23.35 -20.87
C MET A 285 4.66 -24.20 -21.47
N PRO A 286 4.65 -24.50 -22.79
CA PRO A 286 5.82 -25.10 -23.42
C PRO A 286 7.03 -24.16 -23.24
N PRO A 287 8.26 -24.69 -23.25
CA PRO A 287 9.46 -23.86 -23.18
C PRO A 287 9.36 -22.76 -24.23
N ARG A 288 9.49 -21.48 -23.84
CA ARG A 288 9.55 -20.38 -24.80
C ARG A 288 10.72 -20.65 -25.75
N ASP A 289 10.45 -20.59 -27.05
CA ASP A 289 11.52 -20.48 -28.03
C ASP A 289 12.34 -19.23 -27.66
N PRO A 290 13.68 -19.26 -27.57
CA PRO A 290 14.47 -18.09 -27.17
C PRO A 290 14.23 -16.84 -28.04
N LEU A 291 13.65 -17.03 -29.23
CA LEU A 291 13.24 -15.97 -30.17
C LEU A 291 11.88 -15.32 -29.82
N ASP A 292 11.02 -16.01 -29.06
CA ASP A 292 9.73 -15.52 -28.54
C ASP A 292 9.87 -14.91 -27.14
N ALA A 293 11.07 -14.97 -26.54
CA ALA A 293 11.36 -14.20 -25.35
C ALA A 293 11.30 -12.71 -25.71
N PRO A 294 10.52 -11.88 -24.98
CA PRO A 294 10.68 -10.43 -25.12
C PRO A 294 12.16 -10.10 -24.90
N PRO A 295 12.75 -9.22 -25.72
CA PRO A 295 14.18 -8.94 -25.65
C PRO A 295 14.54 -8.60 -24.20
N PRO A 296 15.68 -9.08 -23.67
CA PRO A 296 16.11 -8.72 -22.33
C PRO A 296 16.17 -7.20 -22.26
N ARG A 297 15.23 -6.61 -21.51
CA ARG A 297 15.23 -5.17 -21.26
C ARG A 297 16.35 -4.94 -20.26
N THR A 298 17.55 -4.66 -20.78
CA THR A 298 18.58 -3.99 -19.99
C THR A 298 17.95 -2.72 -19.44
N ALA A 299 17.89 -2.60 -18.11
CA ALA A 299 17.59 -1.33 -17.49
C ALA A 299 18.66 -0.34 -17.96
N ASN A 300 18.35 0.47 -18.97
CA ASN A 300 19.18 1.59 -19.39
C ASN A 300 19.00 2.71 -18.37
N TYR A 301 19.49 2.45 -17.16
CA TYR A 301 19.66 3.46 -16.13
C TYR A 301 21.15 3.78 -16.05
N THR A 302 21.53 4.92 -16.61
CA THR A 302 22.78 5.58 -16.23
C THR A 302 22.46 6.41 -14.98
N PRO A 303 23.08 6.15 -13.81
CA PRO A 303 22.89 6.99 -12.65
C PRO A 303 23.24 8.43 -13.01
N ALA A 304 22.31 9.35 -12.78
CA ALA A 304 22.62 10.77 -12.87
C ALA A 304 23.75 11.07 -11.86
N PRO A 305 24.79 11.83 -12.25
CA PRO A 305 25.87 12.16 -11.32
C PRO A 305 25.27 12.87 -10.10
N LEU A 306 25.68 12.42 -8.91
CA LEU A 306 25.32 13.03 -7.62
C LEU A 306 25.70 14.51 -7.66
N ARG A 307 24.71 15.39 -7.75
CA ARG A 307 24.92 16.82 -7.55
C ARG A 307 25.13 17.04 -6.05
N GLN A 308 26.35 17.43 -5.69
CA GLN A 308 26.66 18.01 -4.40
C GLN A 308 25.98 19.38 -4.22
N PRO A 309 25.75 19.80 -2.97
CA PRO A 309 24.69 20.74 -2.63
C PRO A 309 25.16 22.17 -2.88
N GLU A 310 24.25 23.05 -3.31
CA GLU A 310 24.21 24.44 -2.84
C GLU A 310 22.99 25.22 -3.34
N ARG A 311 22.35 25.92 -2.38
CA ARG A 311 21.51 27.14 -2.45
C ARG A 311 19.99 27.01 -2.21
N PRO A 312 19.41 28.05 -1.55
CA PRO A 312 18.36 27.91 -0.55
C PRO A 312 16.96 27.74 -1.14
N LEU A 313 16.10 27.12 -0.33
CA LEU A 313 14.66 26.95 -0.51
C LEU A 313 14.01 28.27 -0.95
N ILE A 314 13.54 28.28 -2.20
CA ILE A 314 12.55 29.22 -2.79
C ILE A 314 12.75 30.70 -2.40
N ARG A 315 13.34 31.50 -3.31
CA ARG A 315 13.10 32.95 -3.35
C ARG A 315 12.25 33.28 -4.57
N HIS A 316 10.93 33.28 -4.38
CA HIS A 316 10.04 34.08 -5.21
C HIS A 316 9.36 35.10 -4.29
N GLN A 317 9.61 36.37 -4.55
CA GLN A 317 8.98 37.47 -3.83
C GLN A 317 7.59 37.67 -4.45
N PHE A 318 6.54 37.28 -3.73
CA PHE A 318 5.18 37.58 -4.14
C PHE A 318 4.85 39.04 -3.75
N PRO A 319 4.15 39.81 -4.61
CA PRO A 319 3.67 41.13 -4.24
C PRO A 319 2.67 41.04 -3.08
N GLU A 320 2.68 42.01 -2.15
CA GLU A 320 1.79 42.07 -0.98
C GLU A 320 0.30 42.33 -1.32
N ASP A 321 -0.10 42.26 -2.59
CA ASP A 321 -1.46 42.58 -3.01
C ASP A 321 -2.44 41.46 -2.65
N GLU A 322 -3.47 41.84 -1.89
CA GLU A 322 -4.54 40.98 -1.34
C GLU A 322 -5.35 40.22 -2.42
N HIS A 323 -5.19 40.61 -3.70
CA HIS A 323 -5.89 40.06 -4.86
C HIS A 323 -4.99 39.28 -5.86
N ALA A 324 -3.69 39.10 -5.59
CA ALA A 324 -2.78 38.37 -6.50
C ALA A 324 -3.12 36.87 -6.66
N TRP A 325 -3.89 36.32 -5.73
CA TRP A 325 -4.31 34.92 -5.67
C TRP A 325 -5.30 34.52 -6.78
N GLU A 326 -6.08 35.48 -7.30
CA GLU A 326 -7.09 35.25 -8.34
C GLU A 326 -6.50 35.08 -9.75
N ALA A 327 -5.24 35.48 -9.96
CA ALA A 327 -4.55 35.40 -11.26
C ALA A 327 -3.79 34.07 -11.48
N ILE A 328 -3.65 33.24 -10.45
CA ILE A 328 -2.90 31.99 -10.50
C ILE A 328 -3.82 30.86 -10.99
N GLY A 329 -3.91 30.67 -12.30
CA GLY A 329 -4.76 29.64 -12.93
C GLY A 329 -4.28 28.19 -12.80
N SER A 330 -3.28 27.88 -11.96
CA SER A 330 -2.74 26.54 -11.77
C SER A 330 -2.66 26.17 -10.30
N GLU A 331 -3.28 25.05 -9.93
CA GLU A 331 -3.29 24.50 -8.56
C GLU A 331 -1.88 24.30 -7.99
N LEU A 332 -0.89 24.03 -8.85
CA LEU A 332 0.51 23.87 -8.47
C LEU A 332 1.12 25.19 -7.98
N HIS A 333 0.90 26.29 -8.71
CA HIS A 333 1.38 27.61 -8.31
C HIS A 333 0.65 28.13 -7.05
N LEU A 334 -0.63 27.76 -6.87
CA LEU A 334 -1.36 28.06 -5.62
C LEU A 334 -0.75 27.32 -4.43
N LEU A 335 -0.34 26.06 -4.60
CA LEU A 335 0.38 25.32 -3.57
C LEU A 335 1.73 25.98 -3.24
N GLU A 336 2.51 26.37 -4.24
CA GLU A 336 3.78 27.07 -4.02
C GLU A 336 3.61 28.36 -3.23
N ALA A 337 2.60 29.17 -3.59
CA ALA A 337 2.33 30.43 -2.91
C ALA A 337 1.90 30.20 -1.43
N ARG A 338 1.06 29.19 -1.16
CA ARG A 338 0.66 28.80 0.21
C ARG A 338 1.83 28.32 1.06
N LEU A 339 2.75 27.55 0.46
CA LEU A 339 3.95 27.07 1.15
C LEU A 339 4.94 28.21 1.40
N ALA A 340 5.07 29.16 0.46
CA ALA A 340 5.92 30.34 0.63
C ALA A 340 5.39 31.30 1.70
N SER A 341 4.07 31.33 1.92
CA SER A 341 3.43 32.09 2.99
C SER A 341 3.33 31.35 4.32
N SER A 342 3.80 30.09 4.42
CA SER A 342 3.75 29.33 5.66
C SER A 342 4.72 29.92 6.69
N GLU A 343 4.26 30.07 7.94
CA GLU A 343 5.03 30.69 9.02
C GLU A 343 6.07 29.73 9.62
N SER A 344 5.93 28.42 9.37
CA SER A 344 6.80 27.38 9.93
C SER A 344 6.89 26.11 9.08
N LYS A 345 7.91 25.28 9.37
CA LYS A 345 8.04 23.92 8.79
C LYS A 345 6.81 23.06 9.14
N GLU A 346 6.32 23.16 10.37
CA GLU A 346 5.16 22.38 10.84
C GLU A 346 3.89 22.74 10.05
N GLU A 347 3.61 24.02 9.85
CA GLU A 347 2.48 24.46 9.02
C GLU A 347 2.60 23.96 7.57
N ALA A 348 3.79 24.09 6.98
CA ALA A 348 4.05 23.58 5.63
C ALA A 348 3.84 22.06 5.56
N MET A 349 4.34 21.29 6.54
CA MET A 349 4.17 19.83 6.60
C MET A 349 2.70 19.42 6.75
N GLN A 350 1.90 20.17 7.52
CA GLN A 350 0.46 19.93 7.64
C GLN A 350 -0.31 20.19 6.34
N ILE A 351 0.03 21.26 5.61
CA ILE A 351 -0.56 21.55 4.29
C ILE A 351 -0.23 20.42 3.31
N LEU A 352 1.04 20.02 3.25
CA LEU A 352 1.52 18.95 2.38
C LEU A 352 0.87 17.60 2.71
N ALA A 353 0.78 17.25 4.00
CA ALA A 353 0.17 16.01 4.46
C ALA A 353 -1.26 15.87 3.94
N ARG A 354 -2.10 16.92 3.98
CA ARG A 354 -3.49 16.86 3.49
C ARG A 354 -3.59 16.53 2.00
N LEU A 355 -2.67 17.06 1.19
CA LEU A 355 -2.61 16.85 -0.26
C LEU A 355 -2.01 15.48 -0.63
N MET A 356 -1.43 14.80 0.35
CA MET A 356 -0.92 13.45 0.22
C MET A 356 -1.92 12.43 0.75
N SER A 357 -3.22 12.71 0.82
CA SER A 357 -4.20 11.69 1.22
C SER A 357 -4.29 10.54 0.19
N PRO A 358 -4.78 9.34 0.55
CA PRO A 358 -4.88 8.22 -0.39
C PRO A 358 -5.62 8.54 -1.71
N GLY A 359 -6.65 9.41 -1.65
CA GLY A 359 -7.38 9.87 -2.83
C GLY A 359 -6.67 10.96 -3.64
N GLU A 360 -5.66 11.63 -3.10
CA GLU A 360 -5.01 12.79 -3.72
C GLU A 360 -3.54 12.53 -4.11
N GLN A 361 -2.86 11.59 -3.46
CA GLN A 361 -1.40 11.37 -3.61
C GLN A 361 -0.92 11.07 -5.04
N HIS A 362 -1.83 10.67 -5.93
CA HIS A 362 -1.54 10.36 -7.33
C HIS A 362 -1.86 11.52 -8.29
N THR A 363 -2.53 12.57 -7.83
CA THR A 363 -2.83 13.76 -8.64
C THR A 363 -1.58 14.61 -8.84
N PRO A 364 -1.54 15.53 -9.84
CA PRO A 364 -0.39 16.42 -10.02
C PRO A 364 -0.01 17.22 -8.77
N VAL A 365 -1.01 17.71 -8.02
CA VAL A 365 -0.79 18.44 -6.77
C VAL A 365 -0.32 17.53 -5.64
N GLY A 366 -0.85 16.31 -5.53
CA GLY A 366 -0.39 15.33 -4.54
C GLY A 366 1.04 14.85 -4.79
N LEU A 367 1.41 14.66 -6.06
CA LEU A 367 2.78 14.33 -6.45
C LEU A 367 3.75 15.48 -6.11
N MET A 368 3.36 16.73 -6.35
CA MET A 368 4.15 17.87 -5.93
C MET A 368 4.30 17.93 -4.41
N ALA A 369 3.20 17.72 -3.67
CA ALA A 369 3.22 17.71 -2.21
C ALA A 369 4.14 16.61 -1.68
N ALA A 370 4.05 15.38 -2.19
CA ALA A 370 4.92 14.27 -1.80
C ALA A 370 6.41 14.56 -2.06
N ARG A 371 6.72 15.28 -3.14
CA ARG A 371 8.09 15.70 -3.46
C ARG A 371 8.63 16.70 -2.45
N ILE A 372 7.87 17.76 -2.15
CA ILE A 372 8.27 18.80 -1.19
C ILE A 372 8.35 18.21 0.22
N PHE A 373 7.35 17.42 0.63
CA PHE A 373 7.36 16.71 1.91
C PHE A 373 8.61 15.83 2.04
N SER A 374 8.94 15.04 1.01
CA SER A 374 10.14 14.19 1.01
C SER A 374 11.44 14.98 1.15
N GLN A 375 11.50 16.21 0.63
CA GLN A 375 12.66 17.09 0.79
C GLN A 375 12.73 17.63 2.21
N LEU A 376 11.63 18.19 2.73
CA LEU A 376 11.55 18.72 4.10
C LEU A 376 11.78 17.65 5.17
N PHE A 377 11.36 16.42 4.90
CA PHE A 377 11.54 15.28 5.81
C PHE A 377 13.01 14.84 5.94
N ARG A 378 13.86 15.13 4.94
CA ARG A 378 15.30 14.83 4.98
C ARG A 378 16.14 15.95 5.59
N LEU A 379 15.56 17.15 5.74
CA LEU A 379 16.16 18.32 6.36
C LEU A 379 15.90 18.30 7.86
#